data_AF-A0A935YF62-F1
#
_entry.id   AF-A0A935YF62-F1
#
_cell.length_a   1.000
_cell.length_b   1.000
_cell.length_c   1.000
_cell.angle_alpha   90.00
_cell.angle_beta   90.00
_cell.angle_gamma   90.00
#
_symmetry.space_group_name_H-M   'P 1'
#
loop_
_entity.id
_entity.type
_entity.pdbx_description
1 polymer ?
#
loop_
_entity_poly.entity_id
_entity_poly.type
_entity_poly.pdbx_seq_one_letter_code
_entity_poly.pdbx_strand_id
1 'polypeptide(L)' 'MSAPPTTDEDQRKLCFEMFNAFWEDAFKKGVPFDTIGTMSISAALFALVAKHGTETTAEFVQDLVKSILEDQFTSVRKDN' A
#
# COMPACT_ATOMS: atom_id res chain seq x y z
N MET A 1 -17.83 6.18 20.62
CA MET A 1 -17.53 4.80 21.03
C MET A 1 -16.53 4.25 20.04
N SER A 2 -15.26 4.08 20.43
CA SER A 2 -14.26 3.44 19.57
C SER A 2 -14.52 1.95 19.55
N ALA A 3 -14.63 1.36 18.36
CA ALA A 3 -14.74 -0.08 18.19
C ALA A 3 -13.57 -0.79 18.89
N PRO A 4 -13.77 -2.01 19.43
CA PRO A 4 -12.68 -2.78 20.04
C PRO A 4 -11.52 -2.94 19.05
N PRO A 5 -10.26 -3.03 19.53
CA PRO A 5 -9.13 -3.22 18.64
C PRO A 5 -9.32 -4.56 17.92
N THR A 6 -9.61 -4.49 16.62
CA THR A 6 -9.52 -5.62 15.69
C THR A 6 -8.14 -6.25 15.82
N THR A 7 -8.02 -7.57 15.69
CA THR A 7 -6.71 -8.23 15.69
C THR A 7 -5.82 -7.64 14.58
N ASP A 8 -4.49 -7.77 14.67
CA ASP A 8 -3.58 -7.26 13.62
C ASP A 8 -3.97 -7.76 12.22
N GLU A 9 -4.49 -8.99 12.13
CA GLU A 9 -5.01 -9.58 10.91
C GLU A 9 -6.29 -8.90 10.44
N ASP A 10 -7.27 -8.70 11.34
CA ASP A 10 -8.52 -8.01 11.01
C ASP A 10 -8.29 -6.55 10.62
N GLN A 11 -7.34 -5.86 11.27
CA GLN A 11 -6.96 -4.50 10.91
C GLN A 11 -6.38 -4.46 9.49
N ARG A 12 -5.48 -5.39 9.15
CA ARG A 12 -4.93 -5.49 7.80
C ARG A 12 -6.02 -5.75 6.78
N LYS A 13 -6.91 -6.72 7.05
CA LYS A 13 -8.02 -7.06 6.15
C LYS A 13 -8.93 -5.86 5.91
N LEU A 14 -9.33 -5.17 6.98
CA LEU A 14 -10.16 -3.96 6.87
C LEU A 14 -9.47 -2.86 6.05
N CYS A 15 -8.18 -2.62 6.30
CA CYS A 15 -7.40 -1.66 5.50
C CYS A 15 -7.36 -2.04 4.02
N PHE A 16 -7.16 -3.33 3.70
CA PHE A 16 -7.18 -3.81 2.31
C PHE A 16 -8.55 -3.61 1.66
N GLU A 17 -9.65 -3.93 2.34
CA GLU A 17 -11.00 -3.73 1.82
C GLU A 17 -11.29 -2.25 1.55
N MET A 18 -10.95 -1.37 2.50
CA MET A 18 -11.12 0.08 2.35
C MET A 18 -10.26 0.64 1.20
N PHE A 19 -9.02 0.17 1.07
CA PHE A 19 -8.11 0.60 0.03
C PHE A 19 -8.60 0.16 -1.36
N ASN A 20 -9.07 -1.08 -1.50
CA ASN A 20 -9.64 -1.58 -2.74
C ASN A 20 -10.90 -0.80 -3.16
N ALA A 21 -11.78 -0.47 -2.21
CA ALA A 21 -12.96 0.34 -2.48
C ALA A 21 -12.59 1.76 -2.97
N PHE A 22 -11.57 2.37 -2.35
CA PHE A 22 -11.02 3.66 -2.81
C PHE A 22 -10.48 3.57 -4.23
N TRP A 23 -9.71 2.52 -4.56
CA TRP A 23 -9.17 2.30 -5.90
C TRP A 23 -10.27 2.15 -6.95
N GLU A 24 -11.29 1.35 -6.65
CA GLU A 24 -12.40 1.11 -7.55
C GLU A 24 -13.20 2.41 -7.82
N ASP A 25 -13.48 3.20 -6.79
CA ASP A 25 -14.18 4.48 -6.91
C ASP A 25 -13.38 5.50 -7.73
N ALA A 26 -12.07 5.63 -7.46
CA ALA A 26 -11.20 6.53 -8.22
C ALA A 26 -11.11 6.13 -9.69
N PHE A 27 -11.01 4.83 -9.98
CA PHE A 27 -11.00 4.33 -11.35
C PHE A 27 -12.32 4.59 -12.07
N LYS A 28 -13.46 4.37 -11.41
CA LYS A 28 -14.80 4.68 -11.96
C LYS A 28 -14.99 6.16 -12.29
N LYS A 29 -14.25 7.05 -11.62
CA LYS A 29 -14.22 8.50 -11.87
C LYS A 29 -13.26 8.90 -13.00
N GLY A 30 -12.63 7.93 -13.67
CA GLY A 30 -11.72 8.16 -14.79
C GLY A 30 -10.28 8.50 -14.38
N VAL A 31 -9.90 8.27 -13.12
CA VAL A 31 -8.52 8.48 -12.68
C VAL A 31 -7.67 7.30 -13.19
N PRO A 32 -6.56 7.55 -13.90
CA PRO A 32 -5.67 6.49 -14.36
C PRO A 32 -5.09 5.68 -13.21
N PHE A 33 -4.90 4.38 -13.43
CA PHE A 33 -4.36 3.45 -12.43
C PHE A 33 -3.00 3.91 -11.89
N ASP A 34 -2.10 4.36 -12.77
CA ASP A 34 -0.78 4.89 -12.41
C ASP A 34 -0.87 6.11 -11.47
N THR A 35 -1.86 6.98 -11.69
CA THR A 35 -2.12 8.14 -10.84
C THR A 35 -2.59 7.70 -9.45
N ILE A 36 -3.53 6.74 -9.37
CA ILE A 36 -4.03 6.21 -8.09
C ILE A 36 -2.88 5.54 -7.33
N GLY A 37 -2.08 4.72 -8.01
CA GLY A 37 -0.93 4.02 -7.42
C GLY A 37 0.12 4.99 -6.90
N THR A 38 0.55 5.95 -7.71
CA THR A 38 1.57 6.94 -7.33
C THR A 38 1.11 7.81 -6.15
N MET A 39 -0.15 8.23 -6.14
CA MET A 39 -0.72 8.99 -5.03
C MET A 39 -0.82 8.15 -3.76
N SER A 40 -1.19 6.88 -3.87
CA SER A 40 -1.28 5.97 -2.73
C SER A 40 0.09 5.76 -2.07
N ILE A 41 1.14 5.53 -2.87
CA ILE A 41 2.51 5.41 -2.39
C ILE A 41 2.95 6.71 -1.71
N SER A 42 2.70 7.85 -2.35
CA SER A 42 3.07 9.17 -1.80
C SER A 42 2.42 9.43 -0.44
N ALA A 43 1.11 9.14 -0.31
CA ALA A 43 0.39 9.28 0.96
C ALA A 43 0.97 8.39 2.06
N ALA A 44 1.31 7.14 1.73
CA ALA A 44 1.96 6.23 2.68
C ALA A 44 3.32 6.77 3.14
N LEU A 45 4.14 7.28 2.21
CA LEU A 45 5.45 7.86 2.54
C LEU A 45 5.33 9.07 3.47
N PHE A 46 4.36 9.97 3.24
CA PHE A 46 4.12 11.10 4.15
C PHE A 46 3.80 10.62 5.57
N ALA A 47 2.95 9.61 5.71
CA ALA A 47 2.59 9.04 7.01
C ALA A 47 3.79 8.36 7.70
N LEU A 48 4.60 7.61 6.95
CA LEU A 48 5.79 6.94 7.46
C LEU A 48 6.85 7.95 7.92
N VAL A 49 7.16 8.97 7.11
CA VAL A 49 8.10 10.04 7.47
C VAL A 49 7.63 10.78 8.72
N ALA A 50 6.34 11.11 8.80
CA ALA A 50 5.77 11.79 9.97
C ALA A 50 5.86 10.94 11.26
N LYS A 51 5.75 9.61 11.15
CA LYS A 51 5.76 8.69 12.30
C LYS A 51 7.15 8.21 12.71
N HIS A 52 8.03 7.96 11.74
CA HIS A 52 9.31 7.26 11.93
C HIS A 52 10.53 8.08 11.54
N GLY A 53 10.35 9.26 10.94
CA GLY A 53 11.43 10.10 10.43
C GLY A 53 11.92 9.67 9.05
N THR A 54 12.71 10.55 8.43
CA THR A 54 13.18 10.40 7.05
C THR A 54 14.13 9.22 6.88
N GLU A 55 15.07 9.01 7.80
CA GLU A 55 16.10 7.96 7.70
C GLU A 55 15.48 6.56 7.76
N THR A 56 14.71 6.25 8.81
CA THR A 56 13.98 4.98 8.95
C THR A 56 13.06 4.70 7.76
N THR A 57 12.39 5.74 7.24
CA THR A 57 11.51 5.58 6.07
C THR A 57 12.31 5.29 4.81
N ALA A 58 13.48 5.92 4.63
CA ALA A 58 14.35 5.67 3.49
C ALA A 58 14.88 4.24 3.49
N GLU A 59 15.29 3.70 4.65
CA GLU A 59 15.71 2.30 4.79
C GLU A 59 14.57 1.34 4.40
N PHE A 60 13.36 1.57 4.92
CA PHE A 60 12.18 0.78 4.55
C PHE A 60 11.91 0.81 3.03
N VAL A 61 12.05 1.97 2.40
CA VAL A 61 11.85 2.11 0.95
C VAL A 61 12.94 1.40 0.16
N GLN A 62 14.19 1.39 0.63
CA GLN A 62 15.27 0.66 -0.03
C GLN A 62 15.01 -0.85 -0.04
N ASP A 63 14.51 -1.41 1.06
CA ASP A 63 14.10 -2.81 1.12
C ASP A 63 12.94 -3.10 0.16
N LEU A 64 11.97 -2.19 0.07
CA LEU A 64 10.87 -2.33 -0.88
C LEU A 64 11.36 -2.31 -2.35
N VAL A 65 12.27 -1.40 -2.69
CA VAL A 65 12.89 -1.35 -4.02
C VAL A 65 13.59 -2.68 -4.33
N LYS A 66 14.33 -3.23 -3.37
CA LYS A 66 14.97 -4.54 -3.52
C LYS A 66 13.93 -5.64 -3.79
N SER A 67 12.85 -5.73 -3.02
CA SER A 67 11.78 -6.71 -3.24
C SER A 67 11.13 -6.59 -4.63
N ILE A 68 10.95 -5.38 -5.15
CA ILE A 68 10.43 -5.15 -6.51
C ILE A 68 11.41 -5.68 -7.57
N LEU A 69 12.70 -5.34 -7.43
CA LEU A 69 13.74 -5.77 -8.36
C LEU A 69 14.00 -7.28 -8.31
N GLU A 70 13.74 -7.91 -7.16
CA GLU A 70 13.80 -9.36 -6.96
C GLU A 70 12.53 -10.10 -7.43
N ASP A 71 11.63 -9.42 -8.16
CA ASP A 71 10.42 -10.02 -8.76
C ASP A 71 9.41 -10.56 -7.72
N GLN A 72 9.49 -10.09 -6.45
CA GLN A 72 8.65 -10.62 -5.36
C GLN A 72 7.17 -10.26 -5.47
N PHE A 73 6.83 -9.26 -6.28
CA PHE A 73 5.45 -8.80 -6.52
C PHE A 73 4.84 -9.38 -7.80
N THR A 74 5.64 -10.12 -8.56
CA THR A 74 5.31 -10.72 -9.85
C THR A 74 5.16 -12.22 -9.62
N SER A 75 4.20 -12.61 -8.78
CA SER A 75 3.98 -14.03 -8.48
C SER A 75 3.50 -14.77 -9.73
N VAL A 76 4.45 -15.48 -10.35
CA VAL A 76 4.38 -16.68 -11.18
C VAL A 76 2.98 -16.97 -11.77
N ARG A 77 2.74 -16.48 -12.99
CA ARG A 77 1.85 -17.18 -13.91
C ARG A 77 2.52 -18.52 -14.23
N LYS A 78 2.26 -19.55 -13.42
CA LYS A 78 2.50 -20.92 -13.83
C LYS A 78 1.43 -21.21 -14.87
N ASP A 79 1.78 -21.01 -16.13
CA ASP A 79 1.02 -21.53 -17.25
C ASP A 79 0.88 -23.05 -17.04
N ASN A 80 -0.35 -23.50 -16.78
CA ASN A 80 -0.81 -24.87 -16.96
C ASN A 80 -2.00 -24.83 -17.92
#